data_AF-A0AAD9XPQ0-F1
#
_entry.id   AF-A0AAD9XPQ0-F1
#
_cell.length_a   1.000
_cell.length_b   1.000
_cell.length_c   1.000
_cell.angle_alpha   90.00
_cell.angle_beta   90.00
_cell.angle_gamma   90.00
#
_symmetry.space_group_name_H-M   'P 1'
#
loop_
_entity.id
_entity.type
_entity.pdbx_description
1 polymer ?
#
loop_
_entity_poly.entity_id
_entity_poly.type
_entity_poly.pdbx_seq_one_letter_code
_entity_poly.pdbx_strand_id
1 'polypeptide(L)'
;MRKNHIREIMIKGVRVTDPKVVKDRIRDFFENHYKIVHWQQLKITGLGSKSLTDYEKCYLERPFREEKAMIKDDFMRFIHGFHEAGSIVKDLNKTFIALIPKYGKPESLKDFRPISLGGSMYKVLAKVLANRFKEVMDTVIGDTQMAFVRNRQILDSFVIVEDIIHSWRKDSERALLAKLDFSL
;
A
#
# COMPACT_ATOMS: atom_id res chain seq x y z
N MET A 1 5.52 -0.65 31.39
CA MET A 1 5.93 -0.88 29.98
C MET A 1 5.56 -2.30 29.58
N ARG A 2 4.66 -2.51 28.61
CA ARG A 2 4.42 -3.84 28.04
C ARG A 2 5.61 -4.21 27.15
N LYS A 3 6.38 -5.24 27.52
CA LYS A 3 7.44 -5.81 26.68
C LYS A 3 6.76 -6.73 25.66
N ASN A 4 6.82 -6.37 24.37
CA ASN A 4 6.39 -7.26 23.29
C ASN A 4 7.55 -8.20 22.97
N HIS A 5 7.42 -9.48 23.30
CA HIS A 5 8.36 -10.52 22.91
C HIS A 5 7.62 -11.77 22.46
N ILE A 6 8.08 -12.36 21.37
CA ILE A 6 7.55 -13.62 20.84
C ILE A 6 8.30 -14.74 21.57
N ARG A 7 7.61 -15.45 22.47
CA ARG A 7 8.19 -16.55 23.25
C ARG A 7 8.19 -17.87 22.48
N GLU A 8 7.17 -18.06 21.67
CA GLU A 8 6.96 -19.28 20.91
C GLU A 8 6.22 -18.95 19.63
N ILE A 9 6.41 -19.80 18.62
CA ILE A 9 5.66 -19.72 17.38
C ILE A 9 5.42 -21.11 16.79
N MET A 10 4.24 -21.31 16.24
CA MET A 10 3.84 -22.54 15.58
C MET A 10 4.22 -22.49 14.10
N ILE A 11 5.03 -23.44 13.66
CA ILE A 11 5.50 -23.56 12.29
C ILE A 11 5.20 -24.96 11.79
N LYS A 12 4.34 -25.08 10.77
CA LYS A 12 3.93 -26.37 10.18
C LYS A 12 3.45 -27.39 11.24
N GLY A 13 2.75 -26.91 12.28
CA GLY A 13 2.24 -27.71 13.38
C GLY A 13 3.22 -27.97 14.53
N VAL A 14 4.48 -27.55 14.43
CA VAL A 14 5.49 -27.70 15.49
C VAL A 14 5.66 -26.38 16.25
N ARG A 15 5.62 -26.43 17.59
CA ARG A 15 5.94 -25.28 18.43
C ARG A 15 7.44 -25.11 18.55
N VAL A 16 7.92 -23.94 18.19
CA VAL A 16 9.32 -23.55 18.29
C VAL A 16 9.46 -22.49 19.38
N THR A 17 10.34 -22.76 20.34
CA THR A 17 10.56 -21.90 21.52
C THR A 17 12.00 -21.39 21.61
N ASP A 18 12.95 -21.98 20.88
CA ASP A 18 14.34 -21.52 20.84
C ASP A 18 14.42 -20.11 20.19
N PRO A 19 14.87 -19.07 20.91
CA PRO A 19 14.91 -17.71 20.39
C PRO A 19 15.73 -17.53 19.10
N LYS A 20 16.82 -18.31 18.92
CA LYS A 20 17.64 -18.24 17.71
C LYS A 20 16.86 -18.79 16.52
N VAL A 21 16.25 -19.96 16.71
CA VAL A 21 15.43 -20.61 15.67
C VAL A 21 14.20 -19.77 15.34
N VAL A 22 13.52 -19.20 16.34
CA VAL A 22 12.40 -18.28 16.12
C VAL A 22 12.83 -17.07 15.28
N LYS A 23 13.96 -16.45 15.60
CA LYS A 23 14.49 -15.29 14.86
C LYS A 23 14.84 -15.65 13.41
N ASP A 24 15.55 -16.75 13.20
CA ASP A 24 15.92 -17.19 11.85
C ASP A 24 14.69 -17.50 11.01
N ARG A 25 13.67 -18.13 11.60
CA ARG A 25 12.42 -18.44 10.89
C ARG A 25 11.59 -17.21 10.57
N ILE A 26 11.54 -16.22 11.47
CA ILE A 26 10.93 -14.92 11.18
C ILE A 26 11.62 -14.28 9.98
N ARG A 27 12.96 -14.26 9.97
CA ARG A 27 13.74 -13.70 8.86
C ARG A 27 13.43 -14.44 7.56
N ASP A 28 13.55 -15.77 7.54
CA ASP A 28 13.30 -16.58 6.34
C ASP A 28 11.87 -16.39 5.79
N PHE A 29 10.87 -16.30 6.69
CA PHE A 29 9.48 -16.08 6.30
C PHE A 29 9.31 -14.75 5.56
N PHE A 30 9.80 -13.65 6.14
CA PHE A 30 9.64 -12.33 5.54
C PHE A 30 10.55 -12.10 4.34
N GLU A 31 11.76 -12.66 4.32
CA GLU A 31 12.60 -12.65 3.12
C GLU A 31 11.92 -13.34 1.94
N ASN A 32 11.24 -14.47 2.18
CA ASN A 32 10.51 -15.14 1.10
C ASN A 32 9.21 -14.42 0.73
N HIS A 33 8.51 -13.82 1.70
CA HIS A 33 7.26 -13.12 1.47
C HIS A 33 7.44 -11.78 0.74
N TYR A 34 8.56 -11.08 0.97
CA TYR A 34 8.89 -9.80 0.32
C TYR A 34 9.84 -9.93 -0.88
N LYS A 35 10.17 -11.16 -1.31
CA LYS A 35 10.85 -11.34 -2.60
C LYS A 35 9.97 -10.74 -3.68
N ILE A 36 10.52 -9.77 -4.41
CA ILE A 36 9.86 -9.17 -5.57
C ILE A 36 9.66 -10.28 -6.59
N VAL A 37 8.46 -10.85 -6.64
CA VAL A 37 8.04 -11.69 -7.74
C VAL A 37 7.88 -10.75 -8.93
N HIS A 38 8.53 -11.07 -10.05
CA HIS A 38 8.39 -10.29 -11.27
C HIS A 38 6.90 -10.28 -11.65
N TRP A 39 6.22 -9.18 -11.39
CA TRP A 39 4.79 -9.07 -11.65
C TRP A 39 4.60 -9.04 -13.17
N GLN A 40 3.96 -10.06 -13.72
CA GLN A 40 3.41 -9.95 -15.07
C GLN A 40 2.20 -9.04 -14.94
N GLN A 41 2.32 -7.83 -15.49
CA GLN A 41 1.20 -6.90 -15.55
C GLN A 41 0.08 -7.56 -16.37
N LEU A 42 -0.98 -7.98 -15.69
CA LEU A 42 -2.20 -8.44 -16.35
C LEU A 42 -2.74 -7.27 -17.17
N LYS A 43 -2.58 -7.32 -18.49
CA LYS A 43 -3.26 -6.40 -19.41
C LYS A 43 -4.73 -6.80 -19.41
N ILE A 44 -5.51 -6.18 -18.52
CA ILE A 44 -6.97 -6.28 -18.59
C ILE A 44 -7.41 -5.44 -19.79
N THR A 45 -7.44 -6.06 -20.97
CA THR A 45 -7.94 -5.44 -22.20
C THR A 45 -9.46 -5.37 -22.13
N GLY A 46 -10.04 -4.18 -22.35
CA GLY A 46 -11.50 -3.99 -22.43
C GLY A 46 -12.09 -3.03 -21.39
N LEU A 47 -11.33 -2.64 -20.36
CA LEU A 47 -11.65 -1.47 -19.54
C LEU A 47 -11.03 -0.25 -20.23
N GLY A 48 -11.84 0.75 -20.59
CA GLY A 48 -11.34 2.01 -21.16
C GLY A 48 -10.34 2.63 -20.19
N SER A 49 -9.04 2.44 -20.44
CA SER A 49 -8.00 3.03 -19.60
C SER A 49 -8.01 4.53 -19.85
N LYS A 50 -8.45 5.28 -18.83
CA LYS A 50 -8.21 6.71 -18.81
C LYS A 50 -6.70 6.92 -18.71
N SER A 51 -6.17 7.73 -19.63
CA SER A 51 -4.74 8.05 -19.68
C SER A 51 -4.55 9.49 -19.27
N LEU A 52 -3.39 9.78 -18.67
CA LEU A 52 -3.00 11.15 -18.33
C LEU A 52 -2.83 11.98 -19.59
N THR A 53 -3.32 13.21 -19.53
CA THR A 53 -3.02 14.26 -20.51
C THR A 53 -1.54 14.65 -20.44
N ASP A 54 -1.02 15.27 -21.50
CA ASP A 54 0.38 15.70 -21.50
C ASP A 54 0.67 16.80 -20.47
N TYR A 55 -0.33 17.63 -20.16
CA TYR A 55 -0.25 18.60 -19.08
C TYR A 55 -0.07 17.92 -17.71
N GLU A 56 -0.85 16.87 -17.43
CA GLU A 56 -0.77 16.13 -16.16
C GLU A 56 0.56 15.37 -16.02
N LYS A 57 1.08 14.80 -17.11
CA LYS A 57 2.43 14.21 -17.12
C LYS A 57 3.49 15.25 -16.76
N CYS A 58 3.47 16.40 -17.44
CA CYS A 58 4.38 17.52 -17.16
C CYS A 58 4.24 18.00 -15.69
N TYR A 59 3.01 18.04 -15.17
CA TYR A 59 2.75 18.42 -13.79
C TYR A 59 3.35 17.44 -12.77
N LEU A 60 3.32 16.13 -13.03
CA LEU A 60 3.92 15.12 -12.15
C LEU A 60 5.45 15.18 -12.17
N GLU A 61 6.04 15.41 -13.35
CA GLU A 61 7.50 15.40 -13.59
C GLU A 61 8.20 16.70 -13.17
N ARG A 62 7.44 17.79 -12.97
CA ARG A 62 8.00 19.10 -12.64
C ARG A 62 8.93 19.06 -11.41
N PRO A 63 9.98 19.90 -11.34
CA PRO A 63 10.86 19.94 -10.17
C PRO A 63 10.11 20.20 -8.86
N PHE A 64 10.60 19.65 -7.75
CA PHE A 64 10.06 19.94 -6.42
C PHE A 64 10.39 21.39 -6.06
N ARG A 65 9.36 22.20 -5.81
CA ARG A 65 9.50 23.59 -5.34
C ARG A 65 9.22 23.65 -3.85
N GLU A 66 9.84 24.59 -3.17
CA GLU A 66 9.57 24.91 -1.77
C GLU A 66 8.18 25.54 -1.61
N GLU A 67 7.13 24.72 -1.61
CA GLU A 67 5.81 25.18 -1.19
C GLU A 67 5.65 24.93 0.31
N LYS A 68 6.08 25.93 1.09
CA LYS A 68 5.88 26.06 2.55
C LYS A 68 6.36 24.86 3.38
N ALA A 69 7.66 24.69 3.47
CA ALA A 69 8.24 24.23 4.72
C ALA A 69 9.67 24.75 4.84
N MET A 70 10.01 25.22 6.03
CA MET A 70 11.34 25.59 6.46
C MET A 70 12.15 24.29 6.57
N ILE A 71 12.46 23.67 5.43
CA ILE A 71 13.10 22.38 5.38
C ILE A 71 14.60 22.61 5.29
N LYS A 72 15.31 22.09 6.30
CA LYS A 72 16.77 22.11 6.40
C LYS A 72 17.42 21.71 5.05
N ASP A 73 18.43 22.46 4.61
CA ASP A 73 19.12 22.31 3.31
C ASP A 73 19.49 20.87 2.92
N ASP A 74 19.76 20.02 3.91
CA ASP A 74 20.09 18.61 3.72
C ASP A 74 18.94 17.82 3.06
N PHE A 75 17.69 18.15 3.39
CA PHE A 75 16.53 17.47 2.80
C PHE A 75 16.22 17.99 1.40
N MET A 76 16.39 19.29 1.14
CA MET A 76 16.27 19.80 -0.24
C MET A 76 17.32 19.18 -1.14
N ARG A 77 18.57 19.05 -0.67
CA ARG A 77 19.62 18.29 -1.37
C ARG A 77 19.22 16.84 -1.64
N PHE A 78 18.61 16.17 -0.67
CA PHE A 78 18.08 14.80 -0.86
C PHE A 78 16.98 14.73 -1.93
N ILE A 79 16.01 15.65 -1.91
CA ILE A 79 14.91 15.66 -2.88
C ILE A 79 15.40 15.99 -4.29
N HIS A 80 16.33 16.93 -4.43
CA HIS A 80 16.96 17.24 -5.72
C HIS A 80 17.75 16.05 -6.26
N GLY A 81 18.57 15.41 -5.41
CA GLY A 81 19.29 14.19 -5.80
C GLY A 81 18.35 13.06 -6.24
N PHE A 82 17.20 12.90 -5.58
CA PHE A 82 16.17 11.95 -6.01
C PHE A 82 15.55 12.33 -7.36
N HIS A 83 15.24 13.61 -7.58
CA HIS A 83 14.63 14.09 -8.83
C HIS A 83 15.56 13.86 -10.03
N GLU A 84 16.85 14.13 -9.87
CA GLU A 84 17.86 13.95 -10.93
C GLU A 84 18.21 12.47 -11.18
N ALA A 85 18.39 11.69 -10.12
CA ALA A 85 18.84 10.30 -10.24
C ALA A 85 17.71 9.28 -10.38
N GLY A 86 16.44 9.67 -10.12
CA GLY A 86 15.27 8.78 -10.12
C GLY A 86 15.35 7.65 -9.09
N SER A 87 16.25 7.73 -8.10
CA SER A 87 16.52 6.65 -7.16
C SER A 87 16.90 7.17 -5.77
N ILE A 88 16.71 6.31 -4.76
CA ILE A 88 16.99 6.60 -3.36
C ILE A 88 18.19 5.76 -2.92
N VAL A 89 19.07 6.33 -2.10
CA VAL A 89 20.21 5.62 -1.48
C VAL A 89 19.70 4.38 -0.75
N LYS A 90 20.26 3.20 -1.06
CA LYS A 90 19.77 1.89 -0.57
C LYS A 90 19.66 1.82 0.95
N ASP A 91 20.54 2.49 1.68
CA ASP A 91 20.52 2.49 3.14
C ASP A 91 19.31 3.20 3.74
N LEU A 92 18.71 4.16 3.03
CA LEU A 92 17.49 4.84 3.45
C LEU A 92 16.24 3.98 3.28
N ASN A 93 16.33 2.94 2.44
CA ASN A 93 15.26 1.96 2.23
C ASN A 93 15.34 0.78 3.22
N LYS A 94 16.32 0.78 4.14
CA LYS A 94 16.35 -0.18 5.24
C LYS A 94 15.23 0.15 6.23
N THR A 95 14.40 -0.83 6.54
CA THR A 95 13.28 -0.68 7.47
C THR A 95 13.37 -1.72 8.58
N PHE A 96 12.96 -1.34 9.79
CA PHE A 96 12.73 -2.32 10.84
C PHE A 96 11.30 -2.86 10.72
N ILE A 97 11.10 -4.16 10.85
CA ILE A 97 9.77 -4.74 10.86
C ILE A 97 9.32 -4.92 12.31
N ALA A 98 8.22 -4.27 12.68
CA ALA A 98 7.52 -4.52 13.94
C ALA A 98 6.33 -5.46 13.70
N LEU A 99 6.20 -6.50 14.52
CA LEU A 99 5.10 -7.46 14.42
C LEU A 99 4.01 -7.11 15.42
N ILE A 100 2.80 -6.80 14.92
CA ILE A 100 1.63 -6.50 15.75
C ILE A 100 0.65 -7.67 15.69
N PRO A 101 0.26 -8.27 16.82
CA PRO A 101 -0.68 -9.38 16.81
C PRO A 101 -2.06 -8.95 16.30
N LYS A 102 -2.69 -9.77 15.44
CA LYS A 102 -4.06 -9.56 14.94
C LYS A 102 -5.11 -9.78 16.03
N TYR A 103 -4.82 -10.68 16.98
CA TYR A 103 -5.69 -11.09 18.09
C TYR A 103 -4.86 -11.47 19.32
N GLY A 104 -5.52 -11.65 20.48
CA GLY A 104 -4.86 -11.75 21.79
C GLY A 104 -3.91 -12.93 22.00
N LYS A 105 -4.00 -13.99 21.20
CA LYS A 105 -3.13 -15.18 21.27
C LYS A 105 -2.65 -15.56 19.86
N PRO A 106 -1.65 -14.88 19.30
CA PRO A 106 -1.09 -15.25 18.01
C PRO A 106 -0.30 -16.56 18.15
N GLU A 107 -0.56 -17.54 17.30
CA GLU A 107 0.15 -18.82 17.29
C GLU A 107 1.08 -18.93 16.08
N SER A 108 0.74 -18.29 14.96
CA SER A 108 1.49 -18.34 13.70
C SER A 108 2.03 -16.97 13.27
N LEU A 109 3.05 -16.93 12.40
CA LEU A 109 3.54 -15.68 11.80
C LEU A 109 2.46 -14.94 11.00
N LYS A 110 1.49 -15.69 10.44
CA LYS A 110 0.35 -15.12 9.71
C LYS A 110 -0.62 -14.38 10.63
N ASP A 111 -0.51 -14.58 11.94
CA ASP A 111 -1.37 -13.97 12.96
C ASP A 111 -0.84 -12.60 13.37
N PHE A 112 0.30 -12.20 12.82
CA PHE A 112 0.87 -10.88 12.99
C PHE A 112 0.65 -10.03 11.74
N ARG A 113 0.47 -8.73 11.97
CA ARG A 113 0.55 -7.68 10.95
C ARG A 113 1.97 -7.11 10.98
N PRO A 114 2.78 -7.27 9.93
CA PRO A 114 4.07 -6.60 9.84
C PRO A 114 3.86 -5.11 9.59
N ILE A 115 4.51 -4.26 10.37
CA ILE A 115 4.59 -2.82 10.14
C ILE A 115 6.05 -2.47 9.84
N SER A 116 6.26 -1.89 8.66
CA SER A 116 7.58 -1.37 8.28
C SER A 116 7.84 0.00 8.92
N LEU A 117 8.78 0.02 9.84
CA LEU A 117 9.33 1.22 10.47
C LEU A 117 10.53 1.69 9.66
N GLY A 118 10.24 2.37 8.54
CA GLY A 118 11.24 3.04 7.72
C GLY A 118 11.60 4.44 8.20
N GLY A 119 12.73 4.95 7.70
CA GLY A 119 13.22 6.29 8.00
C GLY A 119 12.23 7.40 7.63
N SER A 120 12.26 8.50 8.39
CA SER A 120 11.36 9.65 8.19
C SER A 120 11.55 10.32 6.83
N MET A 121 12.79 10.41 6.32
CA MET A 121 13.09 11.01 5.01
C MET A 121 12.31 10.35 3.86
N TYR A 122 12.30 9.02 3.81
CA TYR A 122 11.50 8.26 2.83
C TYR A 122 10.01 8.58 2.96
N LYS A 123 9.47 8.65 4.19
CA LYS A 123 8.04 8.94 4.40
C LYS A 123 7.65 10.33 3.93
N VAL A 124 8.53 11.32 4.13
CA VAL A 124 8.27 12.68 3.64
C VAL A 124 8.30 12.70 2.11
N LEU A 125 9.30 12.08 1.47
CA LEU A 125 9.34 11.96 0.00
C LEU A 125 8.08 11.25 -0.54
N ALA A 126 7.71 10.11 0.04
CA ALA A 126 6.49 9.38 -0.34
C ALA A 126 5.24 10.25 -0.17
N LYS A 127 5.17 11.09 0.87
CA LYS A 127 4.06 12.03 1.07
C LYS A 127 4.04 13.13 0.02
N VAL A 128 5.20 13.68 -0.35
CA VAL A 128 5.32 14.69 -1.42
C VAL A 128 4.84 14.09 -2.75
N LEU A 129 5.31 12.89 -3.10
CA LEU A 129 4.86 12.17 -4.30
C LEU A 129 3.36 11.89 -4.26
N ALA A 130 2.84 11.36 -3.16
CA ALA A 130 1.41 11.08 -3.00
C ALA A 130 0.55 12.35 -3.15
N ASN A 131 1.00 13.49 -2.62
CA ASN A 131 0.30 14.76 -2.77
C ASN A 131 0.30 15.25 -4.23
N ARG A 132 1.35 14.96 -5.02
CA ARG A 132 1.35 15.26 -6.46
C ARG A 132 0.41 14.36 -7.23
N PHE A 133 0.47 13.05 -6.97
CA PHE A 133 -0.42 12.07 -7.59
C PHE A 133 -1.89 12.36 -7.29
N LYS A 134 -2.19 12.91 -6.11
CA LYS A 134 -3.54 13.30 -5.73
C LYS A 134 -4.20 14.25 -6.72
N GLU A 135 -3.46 15.17 -7.33
CA GLU A 135 -4.02 16.18 -8.25
C GLU A 135 -4.39 15.61 -9.62
N VAL A 136 -3.91 14.43 -9.97
CA VAL A 136 -4.21 13.74 -11.24
C VAL A 136 -5.01 12.45 -11.03
N MET A 137 -5.32 12.12 -9.77
CA MET A 137 -5.89 10.83 -9.41
C MET A 137 -7.27 10.63 -10.05
N ASP A 138 -8.09 11.68 -10.10
CA ASP A 138 -9.45 11.66 -10.67
C ASP A 138 -9.46 11.31 -12.17
N THR A 139 -8.37 11.61 -12.88
CA THR A 139 -8.22 11.27 -14.30
C THR A 139 -7.94 9.78 -14.50
N VAL A 140 -7.23 9.12 -13.57
CA VAL A 140 -6.79 7.72 -13.75
C VAL A 140 -7.77 6.72 -13.12
N ILE A 141 -8.46 7.11 -12.05
CA ILE A 141 -9.41 6.24 -11.35
C ILE A 141 -10.74 6.09 -12.12
N GLY A 142 -11.33 4.91 -12.00
CA GLY A 142 -12.69 4.66 -12.49
C GLY A 142 -13.74 5.42 -11.67
N ASP A 143 -14.88 5.73 -12.29
CA ASP A 143 -15.95 6.49 -11.63
C ASP A 143 -16.63 5.69 -10.52
N THR A 144 -16.49 4.36 -10.50
CA THR A 144 -17.03 3.45 -9.48
C THR A 144 -16.05 3.16 -8.33
N GLN A 145 -14.81 3.66 -8.40
CA GLN A 145 -13.83 3.47 -7.32
C GLN A 145 -14.05 4.49 -6.20
N MET A 146 -14.69 4.07 -5.11
CA MET A 146 -15.06 4.99 -4.01
C MET A 146 -14.00 5.11 -2.91
N ALA A 147 -13.25 4.04 -2.63
CA ALA A 147 -12.30 4.02 -1.52
C ALA A 147 -10.99 4.76 -1.84
N PHE A 148 -10.46 5.48 -0.84
CA PHE A 148 -9.18 6.20 -0.89
C PHE A 148 -9.08 7.34 -1.93
N VAL A 149 -10.22 7.83 -2.42
CA VAL A 149 -10.31 8.95 -3.36
C VAL A 149 -10.82 10.19 -2.62
N ARG A 150 -10.26 11.36 -2.93
CA ARG A 150 -10.72 12.62 -2.32
C ARG A 150 -12.17 12.87 -2.72
N ASN A 151 -12.99 13.38 -1.80
CA ASN A 151 -14.38 13.75 -2.04
C ASN A 151 -15.32 12.59 -2.46
N ARG A 152 -14.89 11.32 -2.29
CA ARG A 152 -15.77 10.15 -2.40
C ARG A 152 -15.92 9.52 -1.03
N GLN A 153 -17.15 9.15 -0.67
CA GLN A 153 -17.46 8.52 0.61
C GLN A 153 -17.61 7.02 0.43
N ILE A 154 -17.28 6.25 1.48
CA ILE A 154 -17.49 4.80 1.45
C ILE A 154 -18.98 4.43 1.30
N LEU A 155 -19.87 5.31 1.77
CA LEU A 155 -21.32 5.14 1.65
C LEU A 155 -21.82 5.22 0.21
N ASP A 156 -21.15 6.00 -0.65
CA ASP A 156 -21.52 6.11 -2.07
C ASP A 156 -21.45 4.74 -2.76
N SER A 157 -20.48 3.90 -2.37
CA SER A 157 -20.36 2.53 -2.91
C SER A 157 -21.54 1.65 -2.53
N PHE A 158 -22.12 1.84 -1.34
CA PHE A 158 -23.28 1.09 -0.89
C PHE A 158 -24.54 1.50 -1.65
N VAL A 159 -24.75 2.82 -1.83
CA VAL A 159 -25.88 3.34 -2.62
C VAL A 159 -25.85 2.81 -4.05
N ILE A 160 -24.68 2.86 -4.71
CA ILE A 160 -24.52 2.34 -6.08
C ILE A 160 -24.92 0.84 -6.16
N VAL A 161 -24.48 0.03 -5.19
CA VAL A 161 -24.81 -1.41 -5.16
C VAL A 161 -26.30 -1.63 -4.92
N GLU A 162 -26.91 -0.86 -4.01
CA GLU A 162 -28.34 -0.95 -3.71
C GLU A 162 -29.19 -0.57 -4.93
N ASP A 163 -28.82 0.50 -5.64
CA ASP A 163 -29.50 0.94 -6.87
C ASP A 163 -29.42 -0.13 -7.97
N ILE A 164 -28.25 -0.76 -8.14
CA ILE A 164 -28.05 -1.87 -9.10
C ILE A 164 -28.96 -3.06 -8.74
N ILE A 165 -28.97 -3.47 -7.46
CA ILE A 165 -29.82 -4.58 -6.99
C ILE A 165 -31.30 -4.24 -7.17
N HIS A 166 -31.69 -3.00 -6.89
CA HIS A 166 -33.06 -2.54 -7.06
C HIS A 166 -33.50 -2.57 -8.52
N SER A 167 -32.65 -2.10 -9.45
CA SER A 167 -32.92 -2.16 -10.89
C SER A 167 -33.14 -3.59 -11.37
N TRP A 168 -32.25 -4.52 -11.01
CA TRP A 168 -32.40 -5.93 -11.40
C TRP A 168 -33.70 -6.56 -10.89
N ARG A 169 -34.12 -6.21 -9.67
CA ARG A 169 -35.40 -6.68 -9.12
C ARG A 169 -36.59 -6.11 -9.86
N LYS A 170 -36.56 -4.82 -10.21
CA LYS A 170 -37.63 -4.15 -10.94
C LYS A 170 -37.79 -4.72 -12.35
N ASP A 171 -36.68 -4.96 -13.02
CA ASP A 171 -36.66 -5.44 -14.41
C ASP A 171 -36.77 -6.98 -14.50
N SER A 172 -36.92 -7.66 -13.36
CA SER A 172 -36.95 -9.13 -13.25
C SER A 172 -35.75 -9.83 -13.93
N GLU A 173 -34.60 -9.14 -13.94
CA GLU A 173 -33.37 -9.65 -14.54
C GLU A 173 -32.71 -10.69 -13.63
N ARG A 174 -32.20 -11.76 -14.24
CA ARG A 174 -31.33 -12.72 -13.55
C ARG A 174 -29.91 -12.18 -13.52
N ALA A 175 -29.47 -11.74 -12.34
CA ALA A 175 -28.12 -11.22 -12.13
C ALA A 175 -27.35 -12.00 -11.04
N LEU A 176 -26.02 -11.92 -11.11
CA LEU A 176 -25.09 -12.52 -10.14
C LEU A 176 -24.20 -11.43 -9.54
N LEU A 177 -24.12 -11.38 -8.21
CA LEU A 177 -23.19 -10.50 -7.51
C LEU A 177 -21.98 -11.32 -7.00
N ALA A 178 -20.78 -10.95 -7.46
CA ALA A 178 -19.54 -11.58 -7.02
C ALA A 178 -18.77 -10.65 -6.06
N LYS A 179 -18.53 -11.11 -4.83
CA LYS A 179 -17.64 -10.43 -3.89
C LYS A 179 -16.24 -11.03 -4.01
N LEU A 180 -15.28 -10.20 -4.42
CA LEU A 180 -13.87 -10.58 -4.55
C LEU A 180 -13.07 -9.98 -3.39
N ASP A 181 -12.08 -10.74 -2.91
CA ASP A 181 -11.13 -10.29 -1.89
C ASP A 181 -9.73 -10.79 -2.27
N PHE A 182 -8.70 -10.05 -1.86
CA PHE A 182 -7.31 -10.36 -2.15
C PHE A 182 -6.62 -10.86 -0.88
N SER A 183 -6.00 -12.03 -0.94
CA SER A 183 -5.09 -12.48 0.11
C SER A 183 -3.73 -11.80 -0.06
N LEU A 184 -3.27 -11.11 0.99
CA LEU A 184 -1.89 -10.62 1.12
C LEU A 184 -0.91 -11.76 1.43
#